data_AF-A0A535IQD4-F1
#
_entry.id   AF-A0A535IQD4-F1
#
_cell.length_a   1.000
_cell.length_b   1.000
_cell.length_c   1.000
_cell.angle_alpha   90.00
_cell.angle_beta   90.00
_cell.angle_gamma   90.00
#
_symmetry.space_group_name_H-M   'P 1'
#
loop_
_entity.id
_entity.type
_entity.pdbx_description
1 polymer ?
#
loop_
_entity_poly.entity_id
_entity_poly.type
_entity_poly.pdbx_seq_one_letter_code
_entity_poly.pdbx_strand_id
1 'polypeptide(L)'
;MISEEQVLRALQDVADPEFPTNIVDLGLICGVEVHESVVKVRVTFTAMGCPCMDWIQEDIKARLLSEAGVSRVQTEVTWDPVWTKRRIGAMKPSDVLRPRRKFDVFARRAAGDPLVMIGTIYAPELDLARVYAFTTYNEDPWYELRLAPHDAFVTVSQDEVLQVSDHDP
;
A
#
# COMPACT_ATOMS: atom_id res chain seq x y z
N MET A 1 4.97 20.60 -15.57
CA MET A 1 4.95 19.72 -14.38
C MET A 1 4.49 18.36 -14.87
N ILE A 2 5.24 17.30 -14.57
CA ILE A 2 4.83 15.94 -14.95
C ILE A 2 3.67 15.48 -14.05
N SER A 3 2.72 14.72 -14.59
CA SER A 3 1.65 14.12 -13.79
C SER A 3 2.06 12.76 -13.21
N GLU A 4 1.39 12.31 -12.16
CA GLU A 4 1.65 10.99 -11.56
C GLU A 4 1.36 9.84 -12.53
N GLU A 5 0.37 9.99 -13.42
CA GLU A 5 0.11 9.02 -14.49
C GLU A 5 1.24 8.98 -15.51
N GLN A 6 1.84 10.13 -15.84
CA GLN A 6 3.00 10.18 -16.73
C GLN A 6 4.21 9.51 -16.08
N VAL A 7 4.44 9.74 -14.78
CA VAL A 7 5.47 9.04 -14.01
C VAL A 7 5.23 7.53 -14.05
N LEU A 8 4.02 7.06 -13.75
CA LEU A 8 3.70 5.63 -13.79
C LEU A 8 3.91 5.00 -15.17
N ARG A 9 3.55 5.71 -16.25
CA ARG A 9 3.82 5.26 -17.62
C ARG A 9 5.32 5.15 -17.89
N ALA A 10 6.11 6.15 -17.48
CA ALA A 10 7.57 6.10 -17.62
C ALA A 10 8.19 4.94 -16.84
N LEU A 11 7.64 4.60 -15.67
CA LEU A 11 8.09 3.45 -14.87
C LEU A 11 7.81 2.08 -15.52
N GLN A 12 6.93 2.00 -16.53
CA GLN A 12 6.74 0.76 -17.29
C GLN A 12 7.96 0.41 -18.17
N ASP A 13 8.88 1.37 -18.40
CA ASP A 13 10.13 1.13 -19.12
C ASP A 13 11.21 0.47 -18.22
N VAL A 14 10.98 0.41 -16.90
CA VAL A 14 11.91 -0.19 -15.94
C VAL A 14 11.53 -1.64 -15.68
N ALA A 15 12.47 -2.56 -15.94
CA ALA A 15 12.29 -3.99 -15.78
C ALA A 15 13.02 -4.54 -14.55
N ASP A 16 12.46 -5.58 -13.94
CA ASP A 16 13.16 -6.35 -12.93
C ASP A 16 14.14 -7.33 -13.63
N PRO A 17 15.46 -7.32 -13.32
CA PRO A 17 16.42 -8.22 -13.96
C PRO A 17 16.14 -9.73 -13.73
N GLU A 18 15.40 -10.07 -12.67
CA GLU A 18 15.08 -11.45 -12.31
C GLU A 18 13.75 -11.93 -12.91
N PHE A 19 12.85 -11.01 -13.28
CA PHE A 19 11.52 -11.32 -13.79
C PHE A 19 11.29 -10.70 -15.17
N PRO A 20 10.72 -11.43 -16.16
CA PRO A 20 10.55 -10.94 -17.53
C PRO A 20 9.34 -9.98 -17.68
N THR A 21 9.21 -8.98 -16.80
CA THR A 21 8.13 -7.97 -16.81
C THR A 21 8.59 -6.66 -16.17
N ASN A 22 7.88 -5.56 -16.43
CA ASN A 22 8.19 -4.27 -15.81
C ASN A 22 7.73 -4.20 -14.34
N ILE A 23 8.34 -3.28 -13.59
CA ILE A 23 8.12 -3.12 -12.15
C ILE A 23 6.70 -2.65 -11.78
N VAL A 24 5.98 -2.02 -12.72
CA VAL A 24 4.58 -1.60 -12.53
C VAL A 24 3.66 -2.80 -12.60
N ASP A 25 3.78 -3.61 -13.65
CA ASP A 25 2.96 -4.81 -13.87
C ASP A 25 3.29 -5.93 -12.86
N LEU A 26 4.54 -5.98 -12.37
CA LEU A 26 4.95 -6.84 -11.27
C LEU A 26 4.34 -6.40 -9.93
N GLY A 27 3.80 -5.18 -9.85
CA GLY A 27 3.19 -4.62 -8.65
C GLY A 27 4.20 -4.20 -7.59
N LEU A 28 5.42 -3.81 -7.99
CA LEU A 28 6.44 -3.29 -7.08
C LEU A 28 6.19 -1.83 -6.69
N ILE A 29 5.51 -1.06 -7.54
CA ILE A 29 5.17 0.33 -7.23
C ILE A 29 3.98 0.39 -6.25
N CYS A 30 4.23 0.93 -5.06
CA CYS A 30 3.26 1.08 -3.98
C CYS A 30 2.65 2.48 -3.89
N GLY A 31 3.25 3.47 -4.55
CA GLY A 31 2.77 4.85 -4.57
C GLY A 31 3.68 5.78 -5.38
N VAL A 32 3.09 6.83 -5.95
CA VAL A 32 3.79 7.92 -6.62
C VAL A 32 3.20 9.23 -6.12
N GLU A 33 4.06 10.17 -5.75
CA GLU A 33 3.70 11.52 -5.33
C GLU A 33 4.56 12.51 -6.12
N VAL A 34 3.94 13.51 -6.76
CA VAL A 34 4.66 14.57 -7.49
C VAL A 34 4.46 15.92 -6.80
N HIS A 35 5.57 16.54 -6.39
CA HIS A 35 5.59 17.88 -5.82
C HIS A 35 6.49 18.79 -6.66
N GLU A 36 5.87 19.64 -7.47
CA GLU A 36 6.55 20.51 -8.43
C GLU A 36 7.43 19.70 -9.40
N SER A 37 8.75 19.74 -9.23
CA SER A 37 9.72 18.98 -10.03
C SER A 37 10.37 17.82 -9.26
N VAL A 38 9.87 17.52 -8.06
CA VAL A 38 10.34 16.42 -7.22
C VAL A 38 9.35 15.26 -7.31
N VAL A 39 9.84 14.10 -7.74
CA VAL A 39 9.04 12.87 -7.80
C VAL A 39 9.46 11.95 -6.66
N LYS A 40 8.49 11.50 -5.86
CA LYS A 40 8.69 10.51 -4.81
C LYS A 40 8.01 9.20 -5.23
N VAL A 41 8.78 8.13 -5.29
CA VAL A 41 8.30 6.79 -5.66
C VAL A 41 8.44 5.87 -4.46
N ARG A 42 7.33 5.25 -4.04
CA ARG A 42 7.32 4.22 -3.00
C ARG A 42 7.32 2.85 -3.66
N VAL A 43 8.32 2.02 -3.34
CA VAL A 43 8.56 0.74 -4.00
C VAL A 43 8.73 -0.38 -2.99
N THR A 44 8.22 -1.57 -3.29
CA THR A 44 8.46 -2.83 -2.56
C THR A 44 9.25 -3.79 -3.46
N PHE A 45 9.79 -4.86 -2.88
CA PHE A 45 10.52 -5.88 -3.62
C PHE A 45 10.03 -7.29 -3.29
N THR A 46 10.45 -8.25 -4.10
CA THR A 46 10.10 -9.67 -3.98
C THR A 46 10.81 -10.37 -2.82
N ALA A 47 11.99 -9.90 -2.42
CA ALA A 47 12.78 -10.44 -1.31
C ALA A 47 13.71 -9.39 -0.69
N MET A 48 13.96 -9.44 0.63
CA MET A 48 14.85 -8.51 1.34
C MET A 48 16.34 -8.72 0.98
N GLY A 49 17.07 -7.63 0.73
CA GLY A 49 18.53 -7.67 0.57
C GLY A 49 19.04 -8.21 -0.77
N CYS A 50 18.19 -8.26 -1.79
CA CYS A 50 18.61 -8.66 -3.14
C CYS A 50 19.44 -7.53 -3.79
N PRO A 51 20.63 -7.82 -4.37
CA PRO A 51 21.43 -6.80 -5.07
C PRO A 51 20.69 -6.12 -6.23
N CYS A 52 19.69 -6.78 -6.82
CA CYS A 52 18.83 -6.20 -7.85
C CYS A 52 17.99 -5.01 -7.35
N MET A 53 17.79 -4.86 -6.03
CA MET A 53 17.07 -3.73 -5.46
C MET A 53 17.73 -2.40 -5.80
N ASP A 54 19.03 -2.31 -5.54
CA ASP A 54 19.79 -1.07 -5.76
C ASP A 54 19.76 -0.70 -7.25
N TRP A 55 19.91 -1.70 -8.13
CA TRP A 55 19.82 -1.52 -9.57
C TRP A 55 18.44 -1.01 -10.01
N ILE A 56 17.35 -1.63 -9.54
CA ILE A 56 15.99 -1.17 -9.85
C ILE A 56 15.77 0.28 -9.35
N GLN A 57 16.28 0.63 -8.17
CA GLN A 57 16.16 2.00 -7.65
C GLN A 57 16.97 3.01 -8.46
N GLU A 58 18.15 2.63 -8.94
CA GLU A 58 18.96 3.45 -9.83
C GLU A 58 18.28 3.63 -11.19
N ASP A 59 17.71 2.57 -11.77
CA ASP A 59 16.98 2.61 -13.03
C ASP A 59 15.71 3.48 -12.92
N ILE A 60 14.96 3.36 -11.81
CA ILE A 60 13.83 4.26 -11.51
C ILE A 60 14.28 5.71 -11.53
N LYS A 61 15.38 6.03 -10.84
CA LYS A 61 15.90 7.41 -10.78
C LYS A 61 16.35 7.89 -12.15
N ALA A 62 17.15 7.09 -12.86
CA ALA A 62 17.67 7.45 -14.18
C ALA A 62 16.54 7.67 -15.19
N ARG A 63 15.55 6.77 -15.20
CA ARG A 63 14.40 6.85 -16.09
C ARG A 63 13.54 8.08 -15.80
N LEU A 64 13.26 8.39 -14.54
CA LEU A 64 12.43 9.55 -14.20
C LEU A 64 13.18 10.88 -14.33
N LEU A 65 14.49 10.91 -14.13
CA LEU A 65 15.31 12.12 -14.35
C LEU A 65 15.43 12.51 -15.82
N SER A 66 15.17 11.59 -16.76
CA SER A 66 15.13 11.93 -18.20
C SER A 66 13.80 12.55 -18.63
N GLU A 67 12.78 12.54 -17.77
CA GLU A 67 11.49 13.14 -18.06
C GLU A 67 11.51 14.67 -17.94
N ALA A 68 10.85 15.33 -18.89
CA ALA A 68 10.76 16.78 -18.91
C ALA A 68 9.99 17.30 -17.68
N GLY A 69 10.65 18.12 -16.86
CA GLY A 69 10.05 18.73 -15.67
C GLY A 69 10.33 17.98 -14.37
N VAL A 70 11.18 16.95 -14.38
CA VAL A 70 11.71 16.30 -13.17
C VAL A 70 13.11 16.83 -12.89
N SER A 71 13.34 17.36 -11.69
CA SER A 71 14.67 17.82 -11.23
C SER A 71 15.27 16.92 -10.14
N ARG A 72 14.42 16.15 -9.45
CA ARG A 72 14.84 15.26 -8.37
C ARG A 72 13.91 14.07 -8.26
N VAL A 73 14.49 12.89 -8.01
CA VAL A 73 13.75 11.66 -7.76
C VAL A 73 14.16 11.11 -6.39
N GLN A 74 13.17 10.72 -5.59
CA GLN A 74 13.36 10.08 -4.28
C GLN A 74 12.67 8.72 -4.31
N THR A 75 13.40 7.67 -3.93
CA THR A 75 12.85 6.32 -3.82
C THR A 75 12.73 5.95 -2.34
N GLU A 76 11.54 5.55 -1.91
CA GLU A 76 11.26 5.06 -0.55
C GLU A 76 10.94 3.57 -0.63
N VAL A 77 11.75 2.74 0.03
CA VAL A 77 11.47 1.29 0.13
C VAL A 77 10.45 1.07 1.23
N THR A 78 9.38 0.34 0.92
CA THR A 78 8.40 -0.10 1.90
C THR A 78 8.17 -1.60 1.79
N TRP A 79 7.88 -2.22 2.93
CA TRP A 79 7.48 -3.62 3.05
C TRP A 79 6.01 -3.77 3.44
N ASP A 80 5.27 -2.66 3.52
CA ASP A 80 3.84 -2.64 3.80
C ASP A 80 3.05 -2.08 2.59
N PRO A 81 2.29 -2.93 1.87
CA PRO A 81 2.02 -4.34 2.15
C PRO A 81 3.16 -5.22 1.62
N VAL A 82 3.39 -6.36 2.29
CA VAL A 82 4.36 -7.38 1.83
C VAL A 82 4.02 -7.78 0.39
N TRP A 83 5.03 -7.80 -0.48
CA TRP A 83 4.83 -8.21 -1.86
C TRP A 83 4.53 -9.70 -1.95
N THR A 84 3.60 -10.09 -2.84
CA THR A 84 3.38 -11.49 -3.19
C THR A 84 3.10 -11.62 -4.69
N LYS A 85 3.27 -12.83 -5.24
CA LYS A 85 2.99 -13.15 -6.64
C LYS A 85 1.56 -12.81 -7.09
N ARG A 86 0.61 -12.65 -6.16
CA ARG A 86 -0.78 -12.27 -6.48
C ARG A 86 -0.93 -10.83 -6.95
N ARG A 87 0.09 -9.97 -6.76
CA ARG A 87 0.08 -8.58 -7.21
C ARG A 87 0.33 -8.44 -8.71
N ILE A 88 0.94 -9.45 -9.33
CA ILE A 88 1.26 -9.48 -10.76
C ILE A 88 -0.03 -9.33 -11.57
N GLY A 89 -0.16 -8.23 -12.31
CA GLY A 89 -1.34 -7.91 -13.13
C GLY A 89 -2.64 -7.63 -12.36
N ALA A 90 -2.64 -7.72 -11.03
CA ALA A 90 -3.81 -7.45 -10.20
C ALA A 90 -3.95 -5.97 -9.82
N MET A 91 -2.83 -5.24 -9.76
CA MET A 91 -2.83 -3.79 -9.50
C MET A 91 -2.82 -3.04 -10.83
N LYS A 92 -3.81 -2.17 -11.02
CA LYS A 92 -3.82 -1.22 -12.15
C LYS A 92 -2.99 0.00 -11.79
N PRO A 93 -2.38 0.70 -12.76
CA PRO A 93 -1.72 1.98 -12.51
C PRO A 93 -2.62 2.99 -11.77
N SER A 94 -3.93 2.98 -12.07
CA SER A 94 -4.92 3.81 -11.38
C SER A 94 -5.04 3.52 -9.89
N ASP A 95 -4.70 2.32 -9.44
CA ASP A 95 -4.84 1.91 -8.04
C ASP A 95 -3.67 2.42 -7.19
N VAL A 96 -2.53 2.71 -7.82
CA VAL A 96 -1.32 3.26 -7.19
C VAL A 96 -1.51 4.72 -6.79
N LEU A 97 -2.32 5.47 -7.54
CA LEU A 97 -2.52 6.92 -7.34
C LEU A 97 -3.67 7.25 -6.40
N ARG A 98 -4.45 6.25 -5.97
CA ARG A 98 -5.61 6.49 -5.10
C ARG A 98 -5.17 6.67 -3.65
N PRO A 99 -5.74 7.63 -2.90
CA PRO A 99 -5.48 7.79 -1.47
C PRO A 99 -5.78 6.48 -0.74
N ARG A 100 -4.79 5.97 0.01
CA ARG A 100 -4.95 4.72 0.75
C ARG A 100 -5.68 4.99 2.07
N ARG A 101 -6.81 4.33 2.27
CA ARG A 101 -7.53 4.27 3.54
C ARG A 101 -6.92 3.17 4.40
N LYS A 102 -6.90 3.39 5.71
CA LYS A 102 -6.45 2.39 6.68
C LYS A 102 -7.61 1.47 7.06
N PHE A 103 -7.35 0.18 7.12
CA PHE A 103 -8.28 -0.85 7.54
C PHE A 103 -7.66 -1.68 8.66
N ASP A 104 -8.42 -1.90 9.73
CA ASP A 104 -8.06 -2.80 10.81
C ASP A 104 -8.50 -4.23 10.46
N VAL A 105 -7.59 -5.19 10.63
CA VAL A 105 -7.78 -6.60 10.28
C VAL A 105 -8.04 -7.40 11.54
N PHE A 106 -9.13 -8.16 11.55
CA PHE A 106 -9.54 -9.00 12.67
C PHE A 106 -9.63 -10.45 12.23
N ALA A 107 -9.27 -11.39 13.11
CA ALA A 107 -9.42 -12.81 12.85
C ALA A 107 -9.82 -13.61 14.09
N ARG A 108 -10.32 -14.82 13.87
CA ARG A 108 -10.57 -15.83 14.90
C ARG A 108 -10.26 -17.23 14.40
N ARG A 109 -9.93 -18.14 15.32
CA ARG A 109 -9.47 -19.51 15.00
C ARG A 109 -10.60 -20.55 15.00
N ALA A 110 -11.64 -20.35 15.80
CA ALA A 110 -12.82 -21.20 15.80
C ALA A 110 -14.13 -20.41 15.87
N ALA A 111 -15.23 -21.09 15.56
CA ALA A 111 -16.57 -20.54 15.77
C ALA A 111 -16.81 -20.30 17.28
N GLY A 112 -17.19 -19.07 17.63
CA GLY A 112 -17.43 -18.67 19.02
C GLY A 112 -16.23 -17.99 19.69
N ASP A 113 -15.03 -18.10 19.13
CA ASP A 113 -13.87 -17.33 19.60
C ASP A 113 -14.10 -15.82 19.38
N PRO A 114 -13.54 -14.96 20.26
CA PRO A 114 -13.55 -13.52 20.04
C PRO A 114 -12.77 -13.17 18.77
N LEU A 115 -13.23 -12.13 18.07
CA LEU A 115 -12.44 -11.51 17.01
C LEU A 115 -11.30 -10.71 17.64
N VAL A 116 -10.07 -11.03 17.25
CA VAL A 116 -8.86 -10.35 17.71
C VAL A 116 -8.31 -9.51 16.58
N MET A 117 -7.91 -8.28 16.86
CA MET A 117 -7.19 -7.44 15.89
C MET A 117 -5.79 -8.03 15.67
N ILE A 118 -5.49 -8.43 14.45
CA ILE A 118 -4.21 -9.06 14.08
C ILE A 118 -3.29 -8.11 13.30
N GLY A 119 -3.80 -6.95 12.87
CA GLY A 119 -2.97 -5.92 12.26
C GLY A 119 -3.78 -4.90 11.48
N THR A 120 -3.09 -4.16 10.60
CA THR A 120 -3.66 -3.09 9.79
C THR A 120 -3.13 -3.17 8.38
N ILE A 121 -3.95 -2.82 7.40
CA ILE A 121 -3.57 -2.72 6.00
C ILE A 121 -4.05 -1.40 5.40
N TYR A 122 -3.33 -0.92 4.40
CA TYR A 122 -3.68 0.29 3.66
C TYR A 122 -4.18 -0.08 2.26
N ALA A 123 -5.35 0.41 1.87
CA ALA A 123 -5.90 0.13 0.54
C ALA A 123 -6.76 1.31 0.07
N PRO A 124 -6.83 1.57 -1.25
CA PRO A 124 -7.64 2.65 -1.79
C PRO A 124 -9.15 2.40 -1.67
N GLU A 125 -9.58 1.13 -1.68
CA GLU A 125 -10.98 0.73 -1.57
C GLU A 125 -11.13 -0.65 -0.91
N LEU A 126 -12.36 -0.96 -0.48
CA LEU A 126 -12.66 -2.15 0.31
C LEU A 126 -12.36 -3.46 -0.42
N ASP A 127 -12.59 -3.54 -1.73
CA ASP A 127 -12.35 -4.77 -2.49
C ASP A 127 -10.85 -5.08 -2.59
N LEU A 128 -10.02 -4.06 -2.80
CA LEU A 128 -8.57 -4.24 -2.77
C LEU A 128 -8.08 -4.51 -1.33
N ALA A 129 -8.71 -3.90 -0.33
CA ALA A 129 -8.45 -4.18 1.08
C ALA A 129 -8.66 -5.66 1.41
N ARG A 130 -9.72 -6.29 0.88
CA ARG A 130 -9.99 -7.73 1.04
C ARG A 130 -8.89 -8.58 0.42
N VAL A 131 -8.45 -8.24 -0.80
CA VAL A 131 -7.37 -8.97 -1.48
C VAL A 131 -6.07 -8.84 -0.69
N TYR A 132 -5.73 -7.64 -0.22
CA TYR A 132 -4.51 -7.39 0.56
C TYR A 132 -4.55 -8.12 1.89
N ALA A 133 -5.64 -7.99 2.66
CA ALA A 133 -5.78 -8.67 3.93
C ALA A 133 -5.70 -10.19 3.80
N PHE A 134 -6.38 -10.77 2.80
CA PHE A 134 -6.23 -12.20 2.53
C PHE A 134 -4.79 -12.56 2.18
N THR A 135 -4.15 -11.76 1.32
CA THR A 135 -2.80 -12.07 0.84
C THR A 135 -1.73 -11.92 1.92
N THR A 136 -1.92 -11.00 2.87
CA THR A 136 -0.99 -10.73 3.97
C THR A 136 -1.20 -11.68 5.15
N TYR A 137 -2.44 -12.11 5.43
CA TYR A 137 -2.76 -12.86 6.65
C TYR A 137 -3.27 -14.29 6.40
N ASN A 138 -3.20 -14.83 5.18
CA ASN A 138 -3.68 -16.20 4.90
C ASN A 138 -2.73 -17.34 5.30
N GLU A 139 -1.57 -17.05 5.87
CA GLU A 139 -0.60 -18.09 6.26
C GLU A 139 -1.08 -18.92 7.47
N ASP A 140 -2.00 -18.38 8.26
CA ASP A 140 -2.63 -19.04 9.40
C ASP A 140 -4.01 -19.62 9.03
N PRO A 141 -4.44 -20.74 9.66
CA PRO A 141 -5.73 -21.37 9.41
C PRO A 141 -6.88 -20.63 10.12
N TRP A 142 -7.15 -19.39 9.74
CA TRP A 142 -8.25 -18.61 10.31
C TRP A 142 -9.61 -19.21 9.94
N TYR A 143 -10.51 -19.31 10.93
CA TYR A 143 -11.92 -19.62 10.66
C TYR A 143 -12.61 -18.45 9.95
N GLU A 144 -12.26 -17.23 10.32
CA GLU A 144 -12.83 -16.02 9.75
C GLU A 144 -11.84 -14.86 9.80
N LEU A 145 -11.80 -14.07 8.72
CA LEU A 145 -11.10 -12.79 8.58
C LEU A 145 -12.13 -11.68 8.34
N ARG A 146 -12.01 -10.57 9.07
CA ARG A 146 -12.86 -9.38 8.90
C ARG A 146 -12.02 -8.11 8.77
N LEU A 147 -12.60 -7.13 8.08
CA LEU A 147 -12.02 -5.81 7.89
C LEU A 147 -12.97 -4.74 8.39
N ALA A 148 -12.44 -3.76 9.10
CA ALA A 148 -13.13 -2.54 9.45
C ALA A 148 -12.32 -1.35 8.93
N PRO A 149 -12.94 -0.34 8.28
CA PRO A 149 -12.29 0.95 8.07
C PRO A 149 -11.81 1.51 9.41
N HIS A 150 -10.58 2.04 9.46
CA HIS A 150 -10.00 2.53 10.71
C HIS A 150 -10.78 3.72 11.29
N ASP A 151 -11.40 4.51 10.41
CA ASP A 151 -12.27 5.65 10.74
C ASP A 151 -13.67 5.23 11.22
N ALA A 152 -13.99 3.92 11.24
CA ALA A 152 -15.27 3.42 11.74
C ALA A 152 -15.34 3.34 13.27
N PHE A 153 -14.20 3.35 13.97
CA PHE A 153 -14.15 3.34 15.42
C PHE A 153 -14.23 4.75 15.98
N VAL A 154 -15.13 4.95 16.95
CA VAL A 154 -15.29 6.21 17.68
C VAL A 154 -14.62 6.05 19.05
N THR A 155 -13.74 6.97 19.40
CA THR A 155 -13.14 7.03 20.74
C THR A 155 -14.23 7.38 21.76
N VAL A 156 -14.30 6.61 22.84
CA VAL A 156 -15.11 6.94 24.01
C VAL A 156 -14.14 7.31 25.13
N SER A 157 -14.09 8.58 25.50
CA SER A 157 -13.37 9.03 26.69
C SER A 157 -14.33 9.15 27.87
N GLN A 158 -13.88 8.75 29.06
CA GLN A 158 -14.70 8.83 30.27
C GLN A 158 -15.05 10.29 30.63
N ASP A 159 -14.18 11.24 30.27
CA ASP A 159 -14.38 12.67 30.50
C ASP A 159 -15.51 13.27 29.63
N GLU A 160 -15.68 12.81 28.38
CA GLU A 160 -16.75 13.29 27.49
C GLU A 160 -18.14 12.74 27.88
N VAL A 161 -18.20 11.50 28.40
CA VAL A 161 -19.47 10.86 28.81
C VAL A 161 -20.09 11.55 30.03
N LEU A 162 -19.27 12.04 30.96
CA LEU A 162 -19.73 12.74 32.16
C LEU A 162 -20.26 14.15 31.88
N GLN A 163 -19.85 14.80 30.79
CA GLN A 163 -20.39 16.11 30.39
C GLN A 163 -21.78 16.03 29.75
N VAL A 164 -22.16 14.86 29.21
CA VAL A 164 -23.51 14.65 28.65
C VAL A 164 -24.55 14.46 29.76
N SER A 165 -24.15 13.96 30.95
CA SER A 165 -25.08 13.77 32.08
C SER A 165 -25.45 15.03 32.86
N ASP A 166 -24.75 16.16 32.65
CA ASP A 166 -25.05 17.45 33.28
C ASP A 166 -25.96 18.36 32.42
N HIS A 167 -26.49 17.82 31.32
CA HIS A 167 -27.39 18.52 30.41
C HIS A 167 -28.67 17.72 30.14
N ASP A 168 -29.40 17.39 31.22
CA ASP A 168 -30.83 17.11 31.15
C ASP A 168 -31.57 18.11 32.08
N PRO A 169 -32.57 18.87 31.58
CA PRO A 169 -33.24 19.96 32.29
C PRO A 169 -34.26 19.52 33.36
#